data_AF-A0A1F5E039-F1
#
_entry.id   AF-A0A1F5E039-F1
#
_cell.length_a   1.000
_cell.length_b   1.000
_cell.length_c   1.000
_cell.angle_alpha   90.00
_cell.angle_beta   90.00
_cell.angle_gamma   90.00
#
_symmetry.space_group_name_H-M   'P 1'
#
loop_
_entity.id
_entity.type
_entity.pdbx_description
1 polymer ?
#
loop_
_entity_poly.entity_id
_entity_poly.type
_entity_poly.pdbx_seq_one_letter_code
_entity_poly.pdbx_strand_id
1 'polypeptide(L)'
;MPITDAAAVLEELRSRYTGIEIRDYAFRRLYSTEHNVFFDCDGDSEKCLTDALSRVGYPRFVAYAVVEDASGHRAVMDVSYANLGGETLERFVRRYPGQLRPSSEMALQLSGRKYVEYVGASYED
;
A
#
# COMPACT_ATOMS: atom_id res chain seq x y z
N MET A 1 -17.55 6.09 -5.12
CA MET A 1 -16.72 5.10 -4.35
C MET A 1 -16.08 5.83 -3.17
N PRO A 2 -15.91 5.28 -1.94
CA PRO A 2 -15.39 6.10 -0.85
C PRO A 2 -13.89 6.36 -1.06
N ILE A 3 -13.58 7.57 -1.51
CA ILE A 3 -12.25 8.13 -1.55
C ILE A 3 -12.13 9.06 -0.33
N THR A 4 -11.03 8.93 0.41
CA THR A 4 -10.73 9.73 1.60
C THR A 4 -9.31 10.26 1.53
N ASP A 5 -8.96 11.17 2.42
CA ASP A 5 -7.57 11.58 2.62
C ASP A 5 -6.77 10.41 3.20
N ALA A 6 -5.59 10.16 2.63
CA ALA A 6 -4.66 9.16 3.14
C ALA A 6 -4.29 9.44 4.59
N ALA A 7 -4.18 10.71 4.97
CA ALA A 7 -3.93 11.13 6.35
C ALA A 7 -4.95 10.52 7.33
N ALA A 8 -6.24 10.43 6.97
CA ALA A 8 -7.25 9.83 7.83
C ALA A 8 -7.00 8.32 8.05
N VAL A 9 -6.55 7.61 7.02
CA VAL A 9 -6.18 6.18 7.10
C VAL A 9 -4.94 5.99 7.98
N LEU A 10 -3.95 6.87 7.85
CA LEU A 10 -2.74 6.81 8.66
C LEU A 10 -3.02 7.14 10.13
N GLU A 11 -3.90 8.11 10.41
CA GLU A 11 -4.35 8.40 11.78
C GLU A 11 -5.15 7.24 12.40
N GLU A 12 -5.99 6.55 11.61
CA GLU A 12 -6.64 5.33 12.07
C GLU A 12 -5.63 4.25 12.45
N LEU A 13 -4.57 4.07 11.64
CA LEU A 13 -3.47 3.15 11.98
C LEU A 13 -2.78 3.54 13.28
N ARG A 14 -2.50 4.83 13.51
CA ARG A 14 -1.89 5.32 14.76
C ARG A 14 -2.79 5.10 15.98
N SER A 15 -4.10 5.24 15.79
CA SER A 15 -5.09 4.96 16.84
C SER A 15 -5.17 3.48 17.18
N ARG A 16 -5.13 2.60 16.17
CA ARG A 16 -5.17 1.13 16.35
C ARG A 16 -3.85 0.57 16.91
N TYR A 17 -2.72 1.15 16.52
CA TYR A 17 -1.39 0.67 16.88
C TYR A 17 -0.60 1.79 17.58
N THR A 18 -0.75 1.88 18.90
CA THR A 18 -0.01 2.87 19.72
C THR A 18 1.49 2.81 19.46
N GLY A 19 2.07 3.94 19.06
CA GLY A 19 3.52 4.07 18.81
C GLY A 19 4.00 3.46 17.48
N ILE A 20 3.10 3.15 16.55
CA ILE A 20 3.48 2.69 15.21
C ILE A 20 4.32 3.74 14.47
N GLU A 21 5.43 3.31 13.88
CA GLU A 21 6.23 4.15 12.99
C GLU A 21 5.61 4.20 11.59
N ILE A 22 5.29 5.41 11.10
CA ILE A 22 4.76 5.63 9.75
C ILE A 22 5.58 6.73 9.08
N ARG A 23 6.13 6.43 7.91
CA ARG A 23 6.78 7.42 7.04
C ARG A 23 5.74 8.11 6.17
N ASP A 24 5.09 9.15 6.70
CA ASP A 24 3.97 9.84 6.03
C ASP A 24 4.28 10.27 4.58
N TYR A 25 5.51 10.71 4.34
CA TYR A 25 5.97 11.16 3.02
C TYR A 25 5.98 10.05 1.96
N ALA A 26 5.86 8.78 2.35
CA ALA A 26 5.84 7.65 1.43
C ALA A 26 4.45 7.37 0.84
N PHE A 27 3.40 8.05 1.33
CA PHE A 27 2.03 7.86 0.89
C PHE A 27 1.57 8.98 -0.03
N ARG A 28 0.75 8.61 -1.02
CA ARG A 28 0.02 9.55 -1.86
C ARG A 28 -1.13 10.19 -1.07
N ARG A 29 -1.64 11.34 -1.53
CA ARG A 29 -2.59 12.17 -0.77
C ARG A 29 -3.95 11.51 -0.54
N LEU A 30 -4.47 10.78 -1.52
CA LEU A 30 -5.81 10.19 -1.47
C LEU A 30 -5.73 8.67 -1.30
N TYR A 31 -6.79 8.11 -0.74
CA TYR A 31 -6.96 6.68 -0.57
C TYR A 31 -8.35 6.22 -1.00
N SER A 32 -8.40 5.18 -1.84
CA SER A 32 -9.63 4.47 -2.19
C SER A 32 -9.80 3.27 -1.28
N THR A 33 -10.80 3.31 -0.41
CA THR A 33 -11.08 2.20 0.54
C THR A 33 -11.55 0.95 -0.19
N GLU A 34 -12.25 1.11 -1.30
CA GLU A 34 -12.75 -0.01 -2.11
C GLU A 34 -11.61 -0.78 -2.79
N HIS A 35 -10.59 -0.05 -3.25
CA HIS A 35 -9.48 -0.64 -4.01
C HIS A 35 -8.24 -0.90 -3.13
N ASN A 36 -8.22 -0.37 -1.91
CA ASN A 36 -7.05 -0.30 -1.03
C ASN A 36 -5.84 0.34 -1.74
N VAL A 37 -6.06 1.48 -2.38
CA VAL A 37 -5.05 2.17 -3.21
C VAL A 37 -4.83 3.60 -2.73
N PHE A 38 -3.56 3.96 -2.54
CA PHE A 38 -3.09 5.33 -2.39
C PHE A 38 -2.75 5.93 -3.76
N PHE A 39 -3.28 7.10 -4.06
CA PHE A 39 -3.07 7.80 -5.33
C PHE A 39 -3.09 9.32 -5.14
N ASP A 40 -2.50 10.06 -6.09
CA ASP A 40 -2.57 11.51 -6.15
C ASP A 40 -3.57 11.94 -7.24
N CYS A 41 -4.19 13.10 -7.05
CA CYS A 41 -5.09 13.67 -8.03
C CYS A 41 -5.09 15.18 -7.95
N ASP A 42 -5.00 15.85 -9.09
CA ASP A 42 -5.27 17.28 -9.23
C ASP A 42 -6.56 17.47 -10.04
N GLY A 43 -7.72 17.32 -9.37
CA GLY A 43 -9.03 17.47 -9.99
C GLY A 43 -10.06 16.46 -9.51
N ASP A 44 -10.74 15.82 -10.45
CA ASP A 44 -11.78 14.82 -10.18
C ASP A 44 -11.14 13.51 -9.66
N SER A 45 -11.29 13.27 -8.36
CA SER A 45 -10.73 12.10 -7.67
C SER A 45 -11.19 10.77 -8.24
N GLU A 46 -12.44 10.64 -8.70
CA GLU A 46 -12.94 9.37 -9.25
C GLU A 46 -12.34 9.10 -10.63
N LYS A 47 -12.21 10.15 -11.44
CA LYS A 47 -11.52 10.06 -12.72
C LYS A 47 -10.03 9.73 -12.53
N CYS A 48 -9.34 10.45 -11.64
CA CYS A 48 -7.93 10.18 -11.33
C CYS A 48 -7.71 8.76 -10.83
N LEU A 49 -8.60 8.24 -9.98
CA LEU A 49 -8.52 6.86 -9.52
C LEU A 49 -8.68 5.87 -10.69
N THR A 50 -9.66 6.11 -11.56
CA THR A 50 -9.90 5.26 -12.74
C THR A 50 -8.68 5.26 -13.67
N ASP A 51 -8.11 6.44 -13.92
CA ASP A 51 -6.91 6.61 -14.73
C ASP A 51 -5.71 5.91 -14.05
N ALA A 52 -5.55 6.07 -12.73
CA ALA A 52 -4.47 5.44 -11.99
C ALA A 52 -4.56 3.91 -11.99
N LEU A 53 -5.77 3.36 -11.86
CA LEU A 53 -6.03 1.91 -11.85
C LEU A 53 -5.80 1.26 -13.22
N SER A 54 -6.17 1.96 -14.29
CA SER A 54 -6.14 1.44 -15.67
C SER A 54 -4.85 1.75 -16.42
N ARG A 55 -4.06 2.72 -15.94
CA ARG A 55 -2.79 3.09 -16.56
C ARG A 55 -1.84 1.89 -16.62
N VAL A 56 -1.29 1.71 -17.82
CA VAL A 56 -0.19 0.79 -18.11
C VAL A 56 1.12 1.56 -18.03
N GLY A 57 2.20 0.86 -17.67
CA GLY A 57 3.56 1.40 -17.78
C GLY A 57 4.08 2.07 -16.51
N TYR A 58 3.45 1.87 -15.36
CA TYR A 58 4.13 2.17 -14.09
C TYR A 58 5.40 1.33 -13.99
N PRO A 59 6.57 1.89 -13.69
CA PRO A 59 7.79 1.11 -13.49
C PRO A 59 7.69 0.13 -12.32
N ARG A 60 7.02 0.54 -11.22
CA ARG A 60 6.91 -0.24 -9.99
C ARG A 60 5.56 -0.04 -9.31
N PHE A 61 5.16 -1.08 -8.59
CA PHE A 61 4.07 -1.04 -7.62
C PHE A 61 4.61 -1.16 -6.21
N VAL A 62 3.96 -0.50 -5.27
CA VAL A 62 4.33 -0.51 -3.85
C VAL A 62 3.18 -1.11 -3.07
N ALA A 63 3.46 -2.06 -2.19
CA ALA A 63 2.51 -2.54 -1.19
C ALA A 63 2.94 -2.08 0.20
N TYR A 64 2.02 -1.52 0.96
CA TYR A 64 2.24 -1.09 2.34
C TYR A 64 1.66 -2.14 3.30
N ALA A 65 2.45 -2.50 4.30
CA ALA A 65 2.04 -3.46 5.33
C ALA A 65 2.49 -2.99 6.71
N VAL A 66 1.63 -3.22 7.70
CA VAL A 66 2.05 -3.16 9.10
C VAL A 66 2.90 -4.39 9.39
N VAL A 67 4.08 -4.16 9.95
CA VAL A 67 4.98 -5.22 10.42
C VAL A 67 5.26 -5.03 11.90
N GLU A 68 5.62 -6.12 12.57
CA GLU A 68 6.02 -6.13 13.97
C GLU A 68 7.37 -6.83 14.12
N ASP A 69 8.31 -6.25 14.85
CA ASP A 69 9.60 -6.89 15.14
C ASP A 69 9.53 -7.76 16.41
N ALA A 70 10.64 -8.45 16.73
CA ALA A 70 10.72 -9.31 17.92
C ALA A 70 10.54 -8.58 19.26
N SER A 71 10.69 -7.24 19.29
CA SER A 71 10.46 -6.42 20.50
C SER A 71 8.99 -6.00 20.65
N GLY A 72 8.14 -6.32 19.67
CA GLY A 72 6.75 -5.87 19.60
C GLY A 72 6.60 -4.46 19.02
N HIS A 73 7.68 -3.85 18.54
CA HIS A 73 7.62 -2.56 17.88
C HIS A 73 6.99 -2.71 16.48
N ARG A 74 6.07 -1.80 16.14
CA ARG A 74 5.33 -1.83 14.87
C ARG A 74 5.71 -0.68 13.97
N ALA A 75 5.78 -0.96 12.68
CA ALA A 75 6.02 0.05 11.65
C ALA A 75 5.22 -0.27 10.38
N VAL A 76 4.97 0.75 9.56
CA VAL A 76 4.51 0.54 8.19
C VAL A 76 5.71 0.45 7.25
N MET A 77 5.84 -0.70 6.58
CA MET A 77 6.86 -0.95 5.58
C MET A 77 6.28 -0.91 4.17
N ASP A 78 7.04 -0.35 3.24
CA ASP A 78 6.80 -0.44 1.81
C ASP A 78 7.54 -1.65 1.22
N VAL A 79 6.88 -2.37 0.32
CA VAL A 79 7.46 -3.47 -0.46
C VAL A 79 7.26 -3.15 -1.93
N SER A 80 8.38 -2.93 -2.63
CA SER A 80 8.38 -2.55 -4.05
C SER A 80 8.45 -3.75 -4.97
N TYR A 81 7.63 -3.73 -6.02
CA TYR A 81 7.54 -4.75 -7.07
C TYR A 81 7.79 -4.14 -8.43
N ALA A 82 8.80 -4.64 -9.15
CA ALA A 82 9.05 -4.24 -10.53
C ALA A 82 7.90 -4.70 -11.44
N ASN A 83 7.37 -3.78 -12.25
CA ASN A 83 6.30 -4.06 -13.19
C ASN A 83 6.86 -4.41 -14.58
N LEU A 84 7.52 -5.57 -14.67
CA LEU A 84 8.17 -6.03 -15.90
C LEU A 84 7.15 -6.45 -16.99
N GLY A 85 5.90 -6.72 -16.60
CA GLY A 85 4.86 -7.25 -17.48
C GLY A 85 3.92 -6.20 -18.08
N GLY A 86 4.13 -4.91 -17.81
CA GLY A 86 3.18 -3.87 -18.19
C GLY A 86 1.79 -4.07 -17.57
N GLU A 87 1.76 -4.61 -16.36
CA GLU A 87 0.52 -4.80 -15.60
C GLU A 87 -0.06 -3.44 -15.17
N THR A 88 -1.38 -3.40 -14.97
CA THR A 88 -2.09 -2.24 -14.40
C THR A 88 -2.14 -2.32 -12.88
N LEU A 89 -2.27 -1.17 -12.21
CA LEU A 89 -2.40 -1.13 -10.75
C LEU A 89 -3.61 -1.96 -10.27
N GLU A 90 -4.73 -1.91 -10.99
CA GLU A 90 -5.93 -2.71 -10.66
C GLU A 90 -5.62 -4.21 -10.59
N ARG A 91 -4.86 -4.72 -11.55
CA ARG A 91 -4.52 -6.14 -11.60
C ARG A 91 -3.51 -6.51 -10.50
N PHE A 92 -2.56 -5.61 -10.23
CA PHE A 92 -1.62 -5.77 -9.12
C PHE A 92 -2.34 -5.90 -7.77
N VAL A 93 -3.26 -4.97 -7.43
CA VAL A 93 -3.95 -4.99 -6.14
C VAL A 93 -4.85 -6.21 -5.98
N ARG A 94 -5.44 -6.71 -7.07
CA ARG A 94 -6.25 -7.94 -7.05
C ARG A 94 -5.42 -9.18 -6.78
N ARG A 95 -4.21 -9.28 -7.35
CA ARG A 95 -3.38 -10.48 -7.19
C ARG A 95 -2.47 -10.44 -5.96
N TYR A 96 -2.16 -9.26 -5.42
CA TYR A 96 -1.22 -9.12 -4.32
C TYR A 96 -1.57 -10.02 -3.11
N PRO A 97 -2.81 -9.99 -2.56
CA PRO A 97 -3.14 -10.78 -1.36
C PRO A 97 -3.00 -12.29 -1.54
N GLY A 98 -3.27 -12.79 -2.76
CA GLY A 98 -3.26 -14.23 -3.05
C GLY A 98 -1.93 -14.77 -3.57
N GLN A 99 -1.14 -13.94 -4.26
CA GLN A 99 0.04 -14.41 -4.99
C GLN A 99 1.36 -13.82 -4.49
N LEU A 100 1.36 -12.56 -4.06
CA LEU A 100 2.59 -11.84 -3.71
C LEU A 100 2.80 -11.73 -2.19
N ARG A 101 1.71 -11.56 -1.44
CA ARG A 101 1.74 -11.46 0.02
C ARG A 101 2.44 -12.64 0.70
N PRO A 102 2.23 -13.91 0.32
CA PRO A 102 2.91 -15.04 0.97
C PRO A 102 4.44 -14.97 0.88
N SER A 103 4.97 -14.48 -0.23
CA SER A 103 6.41 -14.27 -0.40
C SER A 103 6.93 -13.14 0.50
N SER A 104 6.17 -12.06 0.65
CA SER A 104 6.50 -10.97 1.59
C SER A 104 6.45 -11.41 3.04
N GLU A 105 5.43 -12.19 3.43
CA GLU A 105 5.29 -12.76 4.76
C GLU A 105 6.51 -13.64 5.10
N MET A 106 6.90 -14.51 4.18
CA MET A 106 8.07 -15.37 4.34
C MET A 106 9.37 -14.56 4.46
N ALA A 107 9.57 -13.56 3.60
CA ALA A 107 10.75 -12.70 3.65
C ALA A 107 10.83 -11.90 4.97
N LEU A 108 9.70 -11.38 5.45
CA LEU A 108 9.61 -10.71 6.74
C LEU A 108 9.98 -11.66 7.88
N GLN A 109 9.41 -12.87 7.88
CA GLN A 109 9.68 -13.88 8.90
C GLN A 109 11.17 -14.25 8.97
N LEU A 110 11.82 -14.43 7.81
CA LEU A 110 13.26 -14.67 7.74
C LEU A 110 14.10 -13.49 8.26
N SER A 111 13.57 -12.26 8.18
CA SER A 111 14.20 -11.07 8.74
C SER A 111 13.89 -10.83 10.23
N GLY A 112 13.20 -11.76 10.89
CA GLY A 112 12.77 -11.63 12.29
C GLY A 112 11.59 -10.67 12.50
N ARG A 113 10.82 -10.42 11.45
CA ARG A 113 9.63 -9.56 11.46
C ARG A 113 8.38 -10.38 11.16
N LYS A 114 7.25 -9.95 11.73
CA LYS A 114 5.93 -10.53 11.50
C LYS A 114 5.10 -9.59 10.63
N TYR A 115 4.45 -10.14 9.62
CA TYR A 115 3.41 -9.44 8.88
C TYR A 115 2.14 -9.34 9.74
N VAL A 116 1.60 -8.13 9.92
CA VAL A 116 0.42 -7.88 10.76
C VAL A 116 -0.81 -7.62 9.91
N GLU A 117 -0.73 -6.64 9.01
CA GLU A 117 -1.89 -6.18 8.23
C GLU A 117 -1.46 -5.62 6.87
N TYR A 118 -2.29 -5.84 5.85
CA TYR A 118 -2.19 -5.14 4.56
C TYR A 118 -2.85 -3.76 4.67
N VAL A 119 -2.10 -2.69 4.40
CA VAL A 119 -2.61 -1.31 4.47
C VAL A 119 -3.17 -0.86 3.12
N GLY A 120 -2.51 -1.27 2.03
CA GLY A 120 -2.90 -0.88 0.69
C GLY A 120 -1.71 -0.86 -0.26
N ALA A 121 -1.94 -0.37 -1.47
CA ALA A 121 -0.93 -0.30 -2.52
C ALA A 121 -0.84 1.09 -3.15
N SER A 122 0.24 1.33 -3.87
CA SER A 122 0.44 2.50 -4.72
C SER A 122 1.38 2.14 -5.87
N TYR A 123 1.90 3.17 -6.53
CA TYR A 123 2.76 3.08 -7.71
C TYR A 123 3.85 4.16 -7.68
N GLU A 124 4.97 3.84 -8.30
CA GLU A 124 6.04 4.80 -8.63
C GLU A 124 5.90 5.20 -10.11
N ASP A 125 6.23 6.45 -10.42
CA ASP A 125 6.27 7.03 -11.77
C ASP A 125 7.71 7.19 -12.26
#